data_AF-A0A9E5AKY9-F1
#
_entry.id   AF-A0A9E5AKY9-F1
#
_cell.length_a   1.000
_cell.length_b   1.000
_cell.length_c   1.000
_cell.angle_alpha   90.00
_cell.angle_beta   90.00
_cell.angle_gamma   90.00
#
_symmetry.space_group_name_H-M   'P 1'
#
loop_
_entity.id
_entity.type
_entity.pdbx_description
1 polymer ?
#
loop_
_entity_poly.entity_id
_entity_poly.type
_entity_poly.pdbx_seq_one_letter_code
_entity_poly.pdbx_strand_id
1 'polypeptide(L)'
;MGNPSTTQFCTKFVHQRACAKAPPARSLRAGTVAVPLDLSMPPAAAADPFAGQIPFLNKKTLTATAGVVVLIWVTAILTGSKIVIAVVAVLTIALGVLLGYAWRQIAKQKKVFALLQGAQASPEARAAALAELAAQDPHSKDVLNGIAKAQLQAQDNPDLALQTLQGLDLSKVPQDAADQVRTFRAQLLLVKNRTREARDLADQINVPTTGPLQARAMMAAVVAEAWARTGRHTQALVLLEDYKLDNPQLGQTQPMLLFARVFTHFALGHKDRVLKFLRLLMAQDINLLGRFVQPGPGIHMELRKLATEVLQTHPTLNKAARAQHRMTQPRSR
;
A
#
# COMPACT_ATOMS: atom_id res chain seq x y z
N MET A 1 -16.77 61.62 -60.52
CA MET A 1 -17.39 60.39 -60.01
C MET A 1 -17.99 60.74 -58.66
N GLY A 2 -19.33 60.76 -58.57
CA GLY A 2 -20.09 61.40 -57.49
C GLY A 2 -20.52 60.47 -56.35
N ASN A 3 -20.61 61.05 -55.15
CA ASN A 3 -21.41 60.64 -53.98
C ASN A 3 -22.93 60.58 -54.34
N PRO A 4 -23.87 59.96 -53.56
CA PRO A 4 -23.99 60.05 -52.09
C PRO A 4 -24.70 58.88 -51.33
N SER A 5 -24.85 59.10 -50.01
CA SER A 5 -25.79 58.65 -48.97
C SER A 5 -27.07 57.84 -49.29
N THR A 6 -27.66 57.28 -48.20
CA THR A 6 -29.06 56.78 -47.99
C THR A 6 -29.21 55.28 -48.31
N THR A 7 -29.76 54.39 -47.47
CA THR A 7 -31.12 54.41 -46.91
C THR A 7 -31.30 53.29 -45.86
N GLN A 8 -32.10 53.56 -44.84
CA GLN A 8 -32.75 52.59 -43.96
C GLN A 8 -33.59 51.58 -44.75
N PHE A 9 -33.60 50.31 -44.34
CA PHE A 9 -34.77 49.44 -44.53
C PHE A 9 -35.04 48.62 -43.28
N CYS A 10 -36.11 49.00 -42.59
CA CYS A 10 -36.88 48.13 -41.71
C CYS A 10 -37.62 47.12 -42.58
N THR A 11 -37.39 45.83 -42.35
CA THR A 11 -38.35 44.80 -42.75
C THR A 11 -38.56 43.83 -41.61
N LYS A 12 -39.77 43.93 -41.03
CA LYS A 12 -40.37 42.91 -40.17
C LYS A 12 -40.36 41.57 -40.90
N PHE A 13 -39.69 40.57 -40.34
CA PHE A 13 -40.04 39.18 -40.59
C PHE A 13 -40.35 38.51 -39.26
N VAL A 14 -41.64 38.55 -38.94
CA VAL A 14 -42.29 37.61 -38.03
C VAL A 14 -42.22 36.25 -38.70
N HIS A 15 -41.38 35.36 -38.20
CA HIS A 15 -41.50 33.93 -38.44
C HIS A 15 -41.28 33.17 -37.14
N GLN A 16 -42.40 32.68 -36.61
CA GLN A 16 -42.49 31.57 -35.68
C GLN A 16 -41.59 30.43 -36.18
N ARG A 17 -40.52 30.15 -35.45
CA ARG A 17 -39.99 28.80 -35.37
C ARG A 17 -39.88 28.44 -33.90
N ALA A 18 -40.77 27.55 -33.49
CA ALA A 18 -40.64 26.75 -32.30
C ALA A 18 -39.29 26.01 -32.36
N CYS A 19 -38.32 26.49 -31.57
CA CYS A 19 -37.14 25.71 -31.25
C CYS A 19 -37.35 25.13 -29.86
N ALA A 20 -37.37 23.80 -29.86
CA ALA A 20 -37.51 22.92 -28.72
C ALA A 20 -36.72 23.40 -27.50
N LYS A 21 -37.39 23.33 -26.35
CA LYS A 21 -36.82 23.40 -25.01
C LYS A 21 -35.55 22.55 -24.96
N ALA A 22 -34.40 23.21 -24.85
CA ALA A 22 -33.12 22.54 -24.67
C ALA A 22 -33.20 21.64 -23.42
N PRO A 23 -32.78 20.36 -23.50
CA PRO A 23 -32.68 19.53 -22.30
C PRO A 23 -31.66 20.18 -21.35
N PRO A 24 -31.90 20.16 -20.03
CA PRO A 24 -30.97 20.74 -19.08
C PRO A 24 -29.61 20.07 -19.25
N ALA A 25 -28.57 20.89 -19.32
CA ALA A 25 -27.18 20.47 -19.33
C ALA A 25 -26.96 19.52 -18.15
N ARG A 26 -26.91 18.23 -18.45
CA ARG A 26 -26.54 17.18 -17.50
C ARG A 26 -25.07 17.44 -17.21
N SER A 27 -24.79 18.10 -16.08
CA SER A 27 -23.42 18.24 -15.59
C SER A 27 -22.86 16.82 -15.49
N LEU A 28 -21.96 16.47 -16.40
CA LEU A 28 -21.05 15.35 -16.22
C LEU A 28 -20.16 15.76 -15.06
N ARG A 29 -20.65 15.53 -13.83
CA ARG A 29 -19.77 15.39 -12.68
C ARG A 29 -18.80 14.31 -13.11
N ALA A 30 -17.55 14.70 -13.31
CA ALA A 30 -16.42 13.81 -13.27
C ALA A 30 -16.47 13.15 -11.89
N GLY A 31 -17.24 12.07 -11.80
CA GLY A 31 -17.20 11.15 -10.70
C GLY A 31 -15.86 10.46 -10.82
N THR A 32 -14.83 11.07 -10.24
CA THR A 32 -13.68 10.34 -9.74
C THR A 32 -14.29 9.32 -8.81
N VAL A 33 -14.55 8.11 -9.32
CA VAL A 33 -14.74 6.94 -8.48
C VAL A 33 -13.37 6.80 -7.82
N ALA A 34 -13.22 7.44 -6.67
CA ALA A 34 -12.24 7.00 -5.70
C ALA A 34 -12.58 5.53 -5.51
N VAL A 35 -11.88 4.65 -6.23
CA VAL A 35 -11.71 3.28 -5.76
C VAL A 35 -11.18 3.51 -4.37
N PRO A 36 -11.96 3.21 -3.29
CA PRO A 36 -11.37 3.22 -1.98
C PRO A 36 -10.23 2.23 -2.13
N LEU A 37 -9.00 2.75 -2.15
CA LEU A 37 -7.84 1.92 -1.96
C LEU A 37 -8.06 1.47 -0.53
N ASP A 38 -8.71 0.32 -0.39
CA ASP A 38 -9.01 -0.24 0.91
C ASP A 38 -7.67 -0.73 1.45
N LEU A 39 -6.90 0.24 1.96
CA LEU A 39 -5.73 0.06 2.78
C LEU A 39 -6.15 -0.40 4.17
N SER A 40 -7.44 -0.67 4.42
CA SER A 40 -7.80 -1.54 5.53
C SER A 40 -7.19 -2.90 5.20
N MET A 41 -6.07 -3.17 5.86
CA MET A 41 -5.63 -4.53 6.02
C MET A 41 -6.85 -5.27 6.58
N PRO A 42 -7.33 -6.36 5.95
CA PRO A 42 -8.37 -7.15 6.57
C PRO A 42 -7.88 -7.50 7.99
N PRO A 43 -8.75 -7.49 9.01
CA PRO A 43 -8.36 -7.88 10.36
C PRO A 43 -7.89 -9.34 10.28
N ALA A 44 -6.60 -9.55 10.10
CA ALA A 44 -5.99 -10.82 10.39
C ALA A 44 -6.35 -11.09 11.83
N ALA A 45 -7.08 -12.19 12.07
CA ALA A 45 -7.29 -12.74 13.40
C ALA A 45 -5.99 -12.54 14.19
N ALA A 46 -6.09 -11.76 15.27
CA ALA A 46 -4.99 -11.07 15.93
C ALA A 46 -3.91 -12.02 16.45
N ALA A 47 -3.08 -12.54 15.54
CA ALA A 47 -1.75 -12.99 15.89
C ALA A 47 -0.99 -11.73 16.25
N ASP A 48 -0.51 -11.63 17.50
CA ASP A 48 0.36 -10.55 17.94
C ASP A 48 1.50 -10.47 16.89
N PRO A 49 1.60 -9.38 16.10
CA PRO A 49 2.57 -9.30 15.01
C PRO A 49 4.00 -9.36 15.54
N PHE A 50 4.18 -9.19 16.85
CA PHE A 50 5.43 -9.32 17.58
C PHE A 50 5.66 -10.73 18.17
N ALA A 51 4.66 -11.62 18.16
CA ALA A 51 4.83 -13.00 18.60
C ALA A 51 5.79 -13.75 17.68
N GLY A 52 6.97 -14.07 18.20
CA GLY A 52 8.01 -14.83 17.50
C GLY A 52 9.04 -13.99 16.74
N GLN A 53 8.90 -12.65 16.69
CA GLN A 53 9.94 -11.78 16.10
C GLN A 53 11.15 -11.59 17.02
N ILE A 54 10.99 -11.89 18.30
CA ILE A 54 12.07 -11.84 19.29
C ILE A 54 12.35 -13.28 19.73
N PRO A 55 13.49 -13.89 19.35
CA PRO A 55 13.78 -15.30 19.63
C PRO A 55 13.70 -15.65 21.13
N PHE A 56 13.92 -14.66 22.01
CA PHE A 56 13.91 -14.80 23.47
C PHE A 56 12.51 -14.83 24.10
N LEU A 57 11.44 -14.46 23.38
CA LEU A 57 10.07 -14.42 23.92
C LEU A 57 9.29 -15.74 23.79
N ASN A 58 9.82 -16.73 23.07
CA ASN A 58 9.25 -18.07 23.12
C ASN A 58 9.51 -18.64 24.53
N LYS A 59 8.45 -19.09 25.23
CA LYS A 59 8.54 -19.65 26.59
C LYS A 59 9.68 -20.67 26.71
N LYS A 60 9.88 -21.52 25.69
CA LYS A 60 10.97 -22.51 25.66
C LYS A 60 12.35 -21.85 25.64
N THR A 61 12.54 -20.82 24.80
CA THR A 61 13.80 -20.08 24.72
C THR A 61 14.05 -19.26 25.98
N LEU A 62 13.01 -18.68 26.58
CA LEU A 62 13.12 -17.90 27.80
C LEU A 62 13.58 -18.77 28.98
N THR A 63 12.95 -19.95 29.17
CA THR A 63 13.36 -20.90 30.20
C THR A 63 14.78 -21.41 29.98
N ALA A 64 15.16 -21.71 28.73
CA ALA A 64 16.52 -22.11 28.39
C ALA A 64 17.54 -20.98 28.69
N THR A 65 17.22 -19.75 28.33
CA THR A 65 18.08 -18.58 28.59
C THR A 65 18.24 -18.34 30.08
N ALA A 66 17.15 -18.42 30.86
CA ALA A 66 17.19 -18.31 32.31
C ALA A 66 18.07 -19.41 32.93
N GLY A 67 17.95 -20.66 32.46
CA GLY A 67 18.80 -21.76 32.90
C GLY A 67 20.29 -21.53 32.63
N VAL A 68 20.65 -21.03 31.45
CA VAL A 68 22.05 -20.68 31.11
C VAL A 68 22.58 -19.57 32.00
N VAL A 69 21.78 -18.53 32.26
CA VAL A 69 22.19 -17.43 33.16
C VAL A 69 22.44 -17.96 34.58
N VAL A 70 21.55 -18.81 35.11
CA VAL A 70 21.74 -19.44 36.43
C VAL A 70 23.01 -20.28 36.45
N LEU A 71 23.28 -21.07 35.41
CA LEU A 71 24.49 -21.88 35.31
C LEU A 71 25.77 -21.03 35.32
N ILE A 72 25.78 -19.90 34.61
CA ILE A 72 26.90 -18.93 34.59
C ILE A 72 27.13 -18.37 36.00
N TRP A 73 26.07 -18.04 36.73
CA TRP A 73 26.18 -17.55 38.11
C TRP A 73 26.73 -18.63 39.05
N VAL A 74 26.25 -19.87 38.94
CA VAL A 74 26.74 -21.00 39.76
C VAL A 74 28.23 -21.24 39.49
N THR A 75 28.66 -21.29 38.23
CA THR A 75 30.08 -21.47 37.89
C THR A 75 30.94 -20.31 38.39
N ALA A 76 30.48 -19.06 38.25
CA ALA A 76 31.18 -17.89 38.77
C ALA A 76 31.39 -17.95 40.28
N ILE A 77 30.37 -18.35 41.04
CA ILE A 77 30.44 -18.50 42.50
C ILE A 77 31.41 -19.63 42.88
N LEU A 78 31.32 -20.79 42.22
CA LEU A 78 32.19 -21.94 42.47
C LEU A 78 33.68 -21.64 42.22
N THR A 79 33.98 -20.68 41.35
CA THR A 79 35.37 -20.29 41.06
C THR A 79 36.02 -19.55 42.25
N GLY A 80 35.23 -18.99 43.18
CA GLY A 80 35.72 -18.21 44.34
C GLY A 80 36.42 -16.88 44.00
N SER A 81 36.58 -16.57 42.71
CA SER A 81 37.23 -15.35 42.25
C SER A 81 36.27 -14.16 42.30
N LYS A 82 36.60 -13.18 43.15
CA LYS A 82 35.85 -11.90 43.26
C LYS A 82 35.77 -11.17 41.93
N ILE A 83 36.80 -11.29 41.08
CA ILE A 83 36.85 -10.67 39.76
C ILE A 83 35.83 -11.31 38.82
N VAL A 84 35.76 -12.64 38.77
CA VAL A 84 34.80 -13.37 37.92
C VAL A 84 33.36 -13.04 38.32
N ILE A 85 33.08 -13.03 39.62
CA ILE A 85 31.75 -12.67 40.14
C ILE A 85 31.38 -11.22 39.76
N ALA A 86 32.32 -10.28 39.92
CA ALA A 86 32.09 -8.88 39.54
C ALA A 86 31.80 -8.72 38.03
N VAL A 87 32.54 -9.42 37.17
CA VAL A 87 32.32 -9.40 35.71
C VAL A 87 30.93 -9.94 35.37
N VAL A 88 30.54 -11.09 35.93
CA VAL A 88 29.21 -11.68 35.70
C VAL A 88 28.09 -10.78 36.21
N ALA A 89 28.27 -10.12 37.35
CA ALA A 89 27.32 -9.16 37.88
C ALA A 89 27.11 -7.96 36.92
N VAL A 90 28.20 -7.37 36.42
CA VAL A 90 28.13 -6.26 35.44
C VAL A 90 27.45 -6.69 34.14
N LEU A 91 27.80 -7.86 33.60
CA LEU A 91 27.16 -8.39 32.40
C LEU A 91 25.66 -8.66 32.60
N THR A 92 25.27 -9.15 33.78
CA THR A 92 23.86 -9.39 34.13
C THR A 92 23.09 -8.07 34.21
N ILE A 93 23.67 -7.02 34.82
CA ILE A 93 23.06 -5.69 34.88
C ILE A 93 22.91 -5.12 33.46
N ALA A 94 23.97 -5.20 32.64
CA ALA A 94 23.93 -4.72 31.25
C ALA A 94 22.84 -5.43 30.44
N LEU A 95 22.70 -6.75 30.58
CA LEU A 95 21.63 -7.52 29.97
C LEU A 95 20.25 -7.08 30.45
N GLY A 96 20.08 -6.86 31.77
CA GLY A 96 18.84 -6.34 32.34
C GLY A 96 18.44 -4.98 31.78
N VAL A 97 19.41 -4.06 31.62
CA VAL A 97 19.18 -2.74 31.00
C VAL A 97 18.74 -2.89 29.54
N LEU A 98 19.41 -3.74 28.75
CA LEU A 98 19.04 -4.00 27.35
C LEU A 98 17.63 -4.60 27.23
N LEU A 99 17.29 -5.56 28.09
CA LEU A 99 15.96 -6.17 28.11
C LEU A 99 14.88 -5.15 28.50
N GLY A 100 15.14 -4.31 29.50
CA GLY A 100 14.23 -3.23 29.90
C GLY A 100 14.01 -2.21 28.78
N TYR A 101 15.07 -1.83 28.06
CA TYR A 101 14.97 -0.95 26.90
C TYR A 101 14.16 -1.59 25.76
N ALA A 102 14.44 -2.85 25.41
CA ALA A 102 13.69 -3.58 24.39
C ALA A 102 12.20 -3.70 24.75
N TRP A 103 11.88 -4.02 26.01
CA TRP A 103 10.50 -4.08 26.50
C TRP A 103 9.77 -2.75 26.34
N ARG A 104 10.44 -1.64 26.68
CA ARG A 104 9.89 -0.29 26.49
C ARG A 104 9.59 -0.01 25.01
N GLN A 105 10.45 -0.43 24.09
CA GLN A 105 10.22 -0.25 22.65
C GLN A 105 9.06 -1.10 22.12
N ILE A 106 8.95 -2.36 22.57
CA ILE A 106 7.81 -3.23 22.23
C ILE A 106 6.50 -2.62 22.73
N ALA A 107 6.48 -2.13 23.98
CA ALA A 107 5.30 -1.49 24.56
C ALA A 107 4.86 -0.26 23.74
N LYS A 108 5.80 0.55 23.26
CA LYS A 108 5.51 1.68 22.35
C LYS A 108 4.89 1.20 21.03
N GLN A 109 5.50 0.21 20.38
CA GLN A 109 4.99 -0.35 19.12
C GLN A 109 3.59 -0.94 19.29
N LYS A 110 3.33 -1.67 20.39
CA LYS A 110 1.99 -2.20 20.71
C LYS A 110 0.96 -1.09 20.89
N LYS A 111 1.33 0.02 21.53
CA LYS A 111 0.42 1.17 21.69
C LYS A 111 0.06 1.78 20.34
N VAL A 112 1.06 2.06 19.49
CA VAL A 112 0.83 2.60 18.14
C VAL A 112 -0.02 1.64 17.31
N PHE A 113 0.27 0.34 17.36
CA PHE A 113 -0.48 -0.67 16.64
C PHE A 113 -1.94 -0.77 17.13
N ALA A 114 -2.18 -0.74 18.44
CA ALA A 114 -3.53 -0.72 19.00
C ALA A 114 -4.31 0.52 18.54
N LEU A 115 -3.66 1.69 18.46
CA LEU A 115 -4.25 2.89 17.89
C LEU A 115 -4.60 2.72 16.42
N LEU A 116 -3.70 2.14 15.62
CA LEU A 116 -3.94 1.88 14.20
C LEU A 116 -5.08 0.88 13.98
N GLN A 117 -5.22 -0.14 14.82
CA GLN A 117 -6.33 -1.09 14.77
C GLN A 117 -7.65 -0.41 15.15
N GLY A 118 -7.68 0.38 16.22
CA GLY A 118 -8.87 1.13 16.64
C GLY A 118 -9.31 2.16 15.59
N ALA A 119 -8.35 2.81 14.92
CA ALA A 119 -8.60 3.80 13.88
C ALA A 119 -9.29 3.25 12.62
N GLN A 120 -9.31 1.93 12.42
CA GLN A 120 -10.01 1.30 11.28
C GLN A 120 -11.52 1.19 11.49
N ALA A 121 -12.01 1.36 12.73
CA ALA A 121 -13.43 1.15 13.05
C ALA A 121 -14.36 2.21 12.45
N SER A 122 -13.91 3.47 12.41
CA SER A 122 -14.70 4.57 11.85
C SER A 122 -13.82 5.77 11.46
N PRO A 123 -14.31 6.68 10.60
CA PRO A 123 -13.62 7.94 10.30
C PRO A 123 -13.35 8.78 11.56
N GLU A 124 -14.26 8.75 12.53
CA GLU A 124 -14.11 9.45 13.81
C GLU A 124 -12.99 8.84 14.67
N ALA A 125 -12.92 7.50 14.74
CA ALA A 125 -11.84 6.80 15.45
C ALA A 125 -10.47 7.12 14.85
N ARG A 126 -10.41 7.28 13.52
CA ARG A 126 -9.19 7.71 12.81
C ARG A 126 -8.77 9.12 13.17
N ALA A 127 -9.72 10.07 13.21
CA ALA A 127 -9.46 11.44 13.63
C ALA A 127 -8.94 11.50 15.08
N ALA A 128 -9.54 10.72 15.98
CA ALA A 128 -9.09 10.60 17.37
C ALA A 128 -7.66 10.02 17.48
N ALA A 129 -7.36 8.96 16.71
CA ALA A 129 -6.01 8.38 16.67
C ALA A 129 -4.97 9.37 16.10
N LEU A 130 -5.33 10.15 15.08
CA LEU A 130 -4.47 11.21 14.55
C LEU A 130 -4.19 12.32 15.59
N ALA A 131 -5.20 12.69 16.38
CA ALA A 131 -5.03 13.64 17.48
C ALA A 131 -4.12 13.08 18.59
N GLU A 132 -4.28 11.80 18.96
CA GLU A 132 -3.41 11.17 19.95
C GLU A 132 -1.96 11.05 19.45
N LEU A 133 -1.76 10.67 18.18
CA LEU A 133 -0.42 10.63 17.58
C LEU A 133 0.22 12.02 17.53
N ALA A 134 -0.55 13.07 17.26
CA ALA A 134 -0.07 14.45 17.28
C ALA A 134 0.31 14.92 18.69
N ALA A 135 -0.42 14.49 19.72
CA ALA A 135 -0.14 14.82 21.12
C ALA A 135 1.11 14.12 21.67
N GLN A 136 1.39 12.89 21.21
CA GLN A 136 2.55 12.10 21.67
C GLN A 136 3.88 12.64 21.18
N ASP A 137 3.93 13.23 19.99
CA ASP A 137 5.18 13.77 19.44
C ASP A 137 4.92 15.04 18.60
N PRO A 138 4.84 16.21 19.26
CA PRO A 138 4.62 17.50 18.59
C PRO A 138 5.72 17.85 17.59
N HIS A 139 6.89 17.21 17.68
CA HIS A 139 8.09 17.57 16.93
C HIS A 139 8.52 16.54 15.87
N SER A 140 7.66 15.57 15.54
CA SER A 140 7.81 14.68 14.36
C SER A 140 9.15 13.94 14.22
N LYS A 141 9.90 13.74 15.32
CA LYS A 141 11.21 13.08 15.24
C LYS A 141 11.10 11.56 15.32
N ASP A 142 10.01 11.02 15.86
CA ASP A 142 9.78 9.58 15.83
C ASP A 142 9.22 9.14 14.46
N VAL A 143 10.07 8.49 13.67
CA VAL A 143 9.71 7.93 12.36
C VAL A 143 8.58 6.93 12.48
N LEU A 144 8.46 6.19 13.58
CA LEU A 144 7.35 5.24 13.77
C LEU A 144 6.00 5.97 13.84
N ASN A 145 5.93 7.05 14.62
CA ASN A 145 4.73 7.88 14.72
C ASN A 145 4.43 8.57 13.38
N GLY A 146 5.45 9.01 12.67
CA GLY A 146 5.33 9.57 11.32
C GLY A 146 4.72 8.59 10.31
N ILE A 147 5.21 7.35 10.29
CA ILE A 147 4.67 6.28 9.44
C ILE A 147 3.22 5.97 9.84
N ALA A 148 2.94 5.80 11.13
CA ALA A 148 1.59 5.52 11.61
C ALA A 148 0.60 6.64 11.22
N LYS A 149 0.98 7.90 11.43
CA LYS A 149 0.20 9.08 11.02
C LYS A 149 -0.04 9.07 9.51
N ALA A 150 0.99 8.79 8.71
CA ALA A 150 0.86 8.73 7.26
C ALA A 150 -0.04 7.56 6.80
N GLN A 151 -0.01 6.41 7.48
CA GLN A 151 -0.91 5.28 7.17
C GLN A 151 -2.38 5.65 7.39
N LEU A 152 -2.68 6.37 8.48
CA LEU A 152 -4.03 6.87 8.73
C LEU A 152 -4.43 7.93 7.71
N GLN A 153 -3.55 8.91 7.45
CA GLN A 153 -3.81 9.96 6.46
C GLN A 153 -4.00 9.40 5.05
N ALA A 154 -3.32 8.33 4.67
CA ALA A 154 -3.39 7.76 3.33
C ALA A 154 -4.79 7.25 2.96
N GLN A 155 -5.63 6.93 3.95
CA GLN A 155 -7.00 6.48 3.74
C GLN A 155 -7.93 7.62 3.28
N ASP A 156 -7.70 8.85 3.75
CA ASP A 156 -8.51 10.03 3.42
C ASP A 156 -7.85 10.94 2.38
N ASN A 157 -6.56 11.21 2.58
CA ASN A 157 -5.79 12.13 1.79
C ASN A 157 -4.36 11.60 1.57
N PRO A 158 -4.12 10.89 0.45
CA PRO A 158 -2.80 10.35 0.14
C PRO A 158 -1.73 11.42 -0.07
N ASP A 159 -2.10 12.67 -0.38
CA ASP A 159 -1.15 13.78 -0.51
C ASP A 159 -0.64 14.26 0.85
N LEU A 160 -1.52 14.33 1.86
CA LEU A 160 -1.09 14.65 3.23
C LEU A 160 -0.17 13.55 3.78
N ALA A 161 -0.47 12.28 3.49
CA ALA A 161 0.42 11.18 3.86
C ALA A 161 1.81 11.33 3.22
N LEU A 162 1.87 11.67 1.93
CA LEU A 162 3.14 11.93 1.23
C LEU A 162 3.92 13.09 1.86
N GLN A 163 3.26 14.19 2.22
CA GLN A 163 3.89 15.33 2.89
C GLN A 163 4.44 14.93 4.26
N THR A 164 3.67 14.19 5.06
CA THR A 164 4.12 13.67 6.36
C THR A 164 5.38 12.81 6.21
N LEU A 165 5.41 11.89 5.23
CA LEU A 165 6.58 11.03 5.00
C LEU A 165 7.78 11.77 4.42
N GLN A 166 7.57 12.86 3.67
CA GLN A 166 8.62 13.73 3.16
C GLN A 166 9.27 14.57 4.27
N GLY A 167 8.51 14.93 5.31
CA GLY A 167 9.01 15.67 6.46
C GLY A 167 9.87 14.86 7.43
N LEU A 168 9.96 13.54 7.25
CA LEU A 168 10.76 12.67 8.13
C LEU A 168 12.25 12.78 7.79
N ASP A 169 13.07 12.98 8.82
CA ASP A 169 14.53 13.01 8.68
C ASP A 169 15.10 11.58 8.61
N LEU A 170 15.22 11.09 7.38
CA LEU A 170 15.72 9.73 7.11
C LEU A 170 17.22 9.56 7.42
N SER A 171 17.98 10.65 7.63
CA SER A 171 19.40 10.56 7.96
C SER A 171 19.67 10.09 9.39
N LYS A 172 18.67 10.21 10.26
CA LYS A 172 18.76 9.89 11.70
C LYS A 172 18.22 8.52 12.06
N VAL A 173 17.71 7.77 11.09
CA VAL A 173 17.13 6.44 11.32
C VAL A 173 17.96 5.34 10.68
N PRO A 174 17.91 4.11 11.23
CA PRO A 174 18.51 2.96 10.59
C PRO A 174 17.99 2.80 9.15
N GLN A 175 18.87 2.33 8.25
CA GLN A 175 18.56 2.20 6.83
C GLN A 175 17.28 1.39 6.57
N ASP A 176 17.03 0.32 7.32
CA ASP A 176 15.81 -0.49 7.21
C ASP A 176 14.53 0.33 7.44
N ALA A 177 14.55 1.24 8.41
CA ALA A 177 13.41 2.13 8.68
C ALA A 177 13.27 3.19 7.58
N ALA A 178 14.39 3.74 7.09
CA ALA A 178 14.39 4.66 5.97
C ALA A 178 13.82 4.02 4.70
N ASP A 179 14.18 2.77 4.42
CA ASP A 179 13.70 2.00 3.27
C ASP A 179 12.22 1.65 3.40
N GLN A 180 11.70 1.40 4.60
CA GLN A 180 10.25 1.29 4.83
C GLN A 180 9.52 2.60 4.52
N VAL A 181 10.05 3.76 4.93
CA VAL A 181 9.47 5.07 4.58
C VAL A 181 9.49 5.29 3.07
N ARG A 182 10.63 5.01 2.41
CA ARG A 182 10.76 5.11 0.94
C ARG A 182 9.77 4.19 0.24
N THR A 183 9.61 2.96 0.73
CA THR A 183 8.64 1.98 0.20
C THR A 183 7.22 2.51 0.28
N PHE A 184 6.82 3.02 1.45
CA PHE A 184 5.46 3.53 1.63
C PHE A 184 5.20 4.78 0.76
N ARG A 185 6.19 5.67 0.66
CA ARG A 185 6.13 6.82 -0.28
C ARG A 185 6.01 6.37 -1.73
N ALA A 186 6.84 5.42 -2.17
CA ALA A 186 6.81 4.88 -3.52
C ALA A 186 5.46 4.23 -3.84
N GLN A 187 4.88 3.48 -2.90
CA GLN A 187 3.55 2.89 -3.04
C GLN A 187 2.47 3.95 -3.28
N LEU A 188 2.43 5.02 -2.47
CA LEU A 188 1.48 6.12 -2.64
C LEU A 188 1.65 6.81 -4.01
N LEU A 189 2.90 7.02 -4.44
CA LEU A 189 3.20 7.59 -5.75
C LEU A 189 2.73 6.67 -6.90
N LEU A 190 2.90 5.36 -6.79
CA LEU A 190 2.44 4.38 -7.79
C LEU A 190 0.92 4.33 -7.93
N VAL A 191 0.20 4.43 -6.81
CA VAL A 191 -1.27 4.55 -6.79
C VAL A 191 -1.71 5.81 -7.53
N LYS A 192 -0.98 6.91 -7.34
CA LYS A 192 -1.20 8.18 -8.04
C LYS A 192 -0.62 8.24 -9.46
N ASN A 193 -0.08 7.12 -9.97
CA ASN A 193 0.58 7.03 -11.27
C ASN A 193 1.78 7.98 -11.48
N ARG A 194 2.41 8.46 -10.40
CA ARG A 194 3.66 9.23 -10.41
C ARG A 194 4.86 8.28 -10.50
N THR A 195 4.94 7.52 -11.60
CA THR A 195 5.87 6.38 -11.74
C THR A 195 7.34 6.77 -11.73
N ARG A 196 7.70 7.93 -12.29
CA ARG A 196 9.09 8.42 -12.29
C ARG A 196 9.58 8.73 -10.88
N GLU A 197 8.79 9.43 -10.09
CA GLU A 197 9.15 9.73 -8.70
C GLU A 197 9.17 8.49 -7.82
N ALA A 198 8.24 7.55 -8.05
CA ALA A 198 8.27 6.24 -7.39
C ALA A 198 9.55 5.47 -7.75
N ARG A 199 10.01 5.59 -8.99
CA ARG A 199 11.25 4.98 -9.48
C ARG A 199 12.49 5.56 -8.77
N ASP A 200 12.57 6.88 -8.61
CA ASP A 200 13.69 7.52 -7.91
C ASP A 200 13.84 7.03 -6.47
N LEU A 201 12.72 6.77 -5.79
CA LEU A 201 12.71 6.16 -4.46
C LEU A 201 13.04 4.66 -4.50
N ALA A 202 12.46 3.92 -5.44
CA ALA A 202 12.69 2.48 -5.58
C ALA A 202 14.17 2.12 -5.80
N ASP A 203 14.92 3.01 -6.46
CA ASP A 203 16.35 2.81 -6.72
C ASP A 203 17.24 2.98 -5.48
N GLN A 204 16.69 3.55 -4.41
CA GLN A 204 17.38 3.74 -3.13
C GLN A 204 16.97 2.68 -2.10
N ILE A 205 15.95 1.87 -2.38
CA ILE A 205 15.43 0.87 -1.44
C ILE A 205 16.28 -0.38 -1.51
N ASN A 206 16.84 -0.79 -0.36
CA ASN A 206 17.44 -2.11 -0.23
C ASN A 206 16.39 -3.10 0.27
N VAL A 207 15.95 -4.03 -0.58
CA VAL A 207 15.03 -5.09 -0.16
C VAL A 207 15.78 -6.05 0.75
N PRO A 208 15.44 -6.14 2.05
CA PRO A 208 16.23 -6.92 2.98
C PRO A 208 16.11 -8.41 2.65
N THR A 209 17.19 -9.17 2.85
CA THR A 209 17.19 -10.64 2.68
C THR A 209 16.70 -11.36 3.93
N THR A 210 16.77 -10.71 5.08
CA THR A 210 16.35 -11.23 6.39
C THR A 210 15.06 -10.54 6.89
N GLY A 211 14.39 -11.17 7.85
CA GLY A 211 13.18 -10.64 8.47
C GLY A 211 11.87 -11.22 7.91
N PRO A 212 10.72 -10.70 8.36
CA PRO A 212 9.41 -11.27 8.03
C PRO A 212 9.18 -11.30 6.51
N LEU A 213 8.86 -12.49 5.98
CA LEU A 213 8.69 -12.72 4.54
C LEU A 213 7.66 -11.76 3.92
N GLN A 214 6.56 -11.50 4.63
CA GLN A 214 5.51 -10.59 4.18
C GLN A 214 6.03 -9.15 3.97
N ALA A 215 6.82 -8.61 4.92
CA ALA A 215 7.37 -7.27 4.82
C ALA A 215 8.33 -7.14 3.63
N ARG A 216 9.18 -8.15 3.43
CA ARG A 216 10.10 -8.24 2.29
C ARG A 216 9.34 -8.29 0.97
N ALA A 217 8.31 -9.12 0.88
CA ALA A 217 7.48 -9.26 -0.31
C ALA A 217 6.73 -7.99 -0.67
N MET A 218 6.21 -7.25 0.32
CA MET A 218 5.57 -5.96 0.11
C MET A 218 6.55 -4.95 -0.51
N MET A 219 7.77 -4.87 0.06
CA MET A 219 8.82 -3.99 -0.45
C MET A 219 9.24 -4.36 -1.86
N ALA A 220 9.47 -5.66 -2.11
CA ALA A 220 9.79 -6.18 -3.43
C ALA A 220 8.71 -5.89 -4.46
N ALA A 221 7.43 -6.04 -4.10
CA ALA A 221 6.31 -5.74 -5.00
C ALA A 221 6.31 -4.26 -5.43
N VAL A 222 6.52 -3.33 -4.49
CA VAL A 222 6.56 -1.89 -4.78
C VAL A 222 7.75 -1.54 -5.67
N VAL A 223 8.94 -2.03 -5.32
CA VAL A 223 10.18 -1.81 -6.11
C VAL A 223 10.03 -2.38 -7.51
N ALA A 224 9.58 -3.62 -7.63
CA ALA A 224 9.39 -4.29 -8.92
C ALA A 224 8.32 -3.60 -9.77
N GLU A 225 7.21 -3.13 -9.19
CA GLU A 225 6.20 -2.37 -9.94
C GLU A 225 6.79 -1.05 -10.48
N ALA A 226 7.49 -0.29 -9.64
CA ALA A 226 8.14 0.95 -10.07
C ALA A 226 9.16 0.69 -11.19
N TRP A 227 9.95 -0.37 -11.07
CA TRP A 227 10.92 -0.78 -12.08
C TRP A 227 10.29 -1.23 -13.39
N ALA A 228 9.23 -2.05 -13.33
CA ALA A 228 8.51 -2.52 -14.50
C ALA A 228 7.89 -1.38 -15.31
N ARG A 229 7.31 -0.39 -14.62
CA ARG A 229 6.65 0.76 -15.25
C ARG A 229 7.62 1.82 -15.78
N THR A 230 8.92 1.67 -15.56
CA THR A 230 9.97 2.63 -15.97
C THR A 230 11.11 2.01 -16.79
N GLY A 231 10.97 0.77 -17.24
CA GLY A 231 11.88 0.14 -18.20
C GLY A 231 12.93 -0.80 -17.63
N ARG A 232 12.96 -1.06 -16.31
CA ARG A 232 13.80 -2.12 -15.71
C ARG A 232 13.01 -3.39 -15.41
N HIS A 233 12.19 -3.81 -16.37
CA HIS A 233 11.29 -4.96 -16.22
C HIS A 233 12.03 -6.29 -16.01
N THR A 234 13.24 -6.45 -16.53
CA THR A 234 14.03 -7.69 -16.34
C THR A 234 14.52 -7.81 -14.89
N GLN A 235 14.97 -6.71 -14.28
CA GLN A 235 15.35 -6.67 -12.86
C GLN A 235 14.13 -6.86 -11.96
N ALA A 236 12.99 -6.27 -12.33
CA ALA A 236 11.71 -6.48 -11.64
C ALA A 236 11.30 -7.96 -11.65
N LEU A 237 11.48 -8.66 -12.79
CA LEU A 237 11.16 -10.07 -12.90
C LEU A 237 12.01 -10.90 -11.94
N VAL A 238 13.34 -10.74 -11.96
CA VAL A 238 14.27 -11.44 -11.07
C VAL A 238 13.89 -11.23 -9.62
N LEU A 239 13.61 -9.98 -9.22
CA LEU A 239 13.21 -9.66 -7.84
C LEU A 239 11.90 -10.36 -7.42
N LEU A 240 10.96 -10.56 -8.34
CA LEU A 240 9.67 -11.20 -8.04
C LEU A 240 9.73 -12.73 -8.01
N GLU A 241 10.79 -13.34 -8.56
CA GLU A 241 10.95 -14.80 -8.61
C GLU A 241 11.14 -15.43 -7.23
N ASP A 242 11.73 -14.69 -6.29
CA ASP A 242 11.95 -15.13 -4.90
C ASP A 242 10.64 -15.33 -4.10
N TYR A 243 9.53 -14.75 -4.57
CA TYR A 243 8.27 -14.70 -3.84
C TYR A 243 7.22 -15.61 -4.48
N LYS A 244 7.08 -16.83 -3.94
CA LYS A 244 6.09 -17.81 -4.39
C LYS A 244 4.68 -17.43 -3.96
N LEU A 245 3.77 -17.26 -4.91
CA LEU A 245 2.41 -16.77 -4.67
C LEU A 245 1.52 -17.75 -3.88
N ASP A 246 1.85 -19.03 -3.83
CA ASP A 246 1.13 -20.06 -3.06
C ASP A 246 1.52 -20.08 -1.58
N ASN A 247 2.49 -19.27 -1.17
CA ASN A 247 2.91 -19.20 0.23
C ASN A 247 1.83 -18.51 1.08
N PRO A 248 1.26 -19.18 2.11
CA PRO A 248 0.20 -18.60 2.94
C PRO A 248 0.64 -17.35 3.71
N GLN A 249 1.93 -17.20 4.03
CA GLN A 249 2.46 -16.01 4.70
C GLN A 249 2.37 -14.75 3.84
N LEU A 250 2.16 -14.89 2.53
CA LEU A 250 2.04 -13.78 1.59
C LEU A 250 0.59 -13.37 1.33
N GLY A 251 -0.41 -13.99 1.98
CA GLY A 251 -1.83 -13.81 1.64
C GLY A 251 -2.25 -12.33 1.50
N GLN A 252 -1.87 -11.47 2.44
CA GLN A 252 -2.20 -10.04 2.39
C GLN A 252 -1.40 -9.25 1.34
N THR A 253 -0.18 -9.69 1.03
CA THR A 253 0.71 -9.05 0.03
C THR A 253 0.56 -9.62 -1.38
N GLN A 254 -0.21 -10.70 -1.52
CA GLN A 254 -0.40 -11.42 -2.77
C GLN A 254 -0.99 -10.51 -3.86
N PRO A 255 -2.01 -9.66 -3.59
CA PRO A 255 -2.50 -8.71 -4.59
C PRO A 255 -1.41 -7.76 -5.10
N MET A 256 -0.55 -7.25 -4.20
CA MET A 256 0.54 -6.34 -4.58
C MET A 256 1.58 -7.05 -5.46
N LEU A 257 1.96 -8.28 -5.13
CA LEU A 257 2.86 -9.09 -5.95
C LEU A 257 2.25 -9.38 -7.32
N LEU A 258 0.94 -9.67 -7.38
CA LEU A 258 0.24 -9.89 -8.64
C LEU A 258 0.21 -8.63 -9.50
N PHE A 259 -0.06 -7.45 -8.92
CA PHE A 259 0.03 -6.18 -9.64
C PHE A 259 1.43 -5.96 -10.23
N ALA A 260 2.47 -6.14 -9.42
CA ALA A 260 3.85 -6.02 -9.89
C ALA A 260 4.18 -7.00 -11.02
N ARG A 261 3.73 -8.27 -10.91
CA ARG A 261 3.90 -9.30 -11.95
C ARG A 261 3.14 -8.96 -13.25
N VAL A 262 1.93 -8.41 -13.16
CA VAL A 262 1.17 -7.95 -14.33
C VAL A 262 1.95 -6.88 -15.08
N PHE A 263 2.42 -5.83 -14.40
CA PHE A 263 3.19 -4.77 -15.06
C PHE A 263 4.51 -5.30 -15.63
N THR A 264 5.21 -6.16 -14.88
CA THR A 264 6.48 -6.75 -15.29
C THR A 264 6.34 -7.59 -16.56
N HIS A 265 5.39 -8.53 -16.58
CA HIS A 265 5.17 -9.39 -17.74
C HIS A 265 4.56 -8.65 -18.92
N PHE A 266 3.76 -7.61 -18.67
CA PHE A 266 3.25 -6.75 -19.72
C PHE A 266 4.39 -6.00 -20.43
N ALA A 267 5.31 -5.43 -19.66
CA ALA A 267 6.49 -4.74 -20.21
C ALA A 267 7.43 -5.68 -20.99
N LEU A 268 7.48 -6.97 -20.60
CA LEU A 268 8.22 -8.02 -21.32
C LEU A 268 7.48 -8.58 -22.55
N GLY A 269 6.23 -8.17 -22.81
CA GLY A 269 5.42 -8.72 -23.91
C GLY A 269 4.86 -10.13 -23.67
N HIS A 270 4.92 -10.65 -22.44
CA HIS A 270 4.45 -12.00 -22.09
C HIS A 270 2.93 -12.01 -21.84
N LYS A 271 2.13 -11.85 -22.91
CA LYS A 271 0.66 -11.72 -22.83
C LYS A 271 -0.03 -12.84 -22.06
N ASP A 272 0.36 -14.10 -22.27
CA ASP A 272 -0.24 -15.25 -21.59
C ASP A 272 -0.04 -15.21 -20.07
N ARG A 273 1.14 -14.74 -19.64
CA ARG A 273 1.45 -14.56 -18.22
C ARG A 273 0.63 -13.41 -17.63
N VAL A 274 0.46 -12.32 -18.37
CA VAL A 274 -0.41 -11.20 -17.96
C VAL A 274 -1.84 -11.68 -17.74
N LEU A 275 -2.43 -12.40 -18.70
CA LEU A 275 -3.78 -12.96 -18.59
C LEU A 275 -3.89 -13.92 -17.40
N LYS A 276 -2.88 -14.76 -17.16
CA LYS A 276 -2.83 -15.63 -15.98
C LYS A 276 -2.91 -14.83 -14.68
N PHE A 277 -2.09 -13.79 -14.51
CA PHE A 277 -2.06 -13.00 -13.27
C PHE A 277 -3.31 -12.12 -13.10
N LEU A 278 -3.88 -11.60 -14.19
CA LEU A 278 -5.17 -10.90 -14.16
C LEU A 278 -6.31 -11.83 -13.70
N ARG A 279 -6.34 -13.08 -14.16
CA ARG A 279 -7.32 -14.08 -13.69
C ARG A 279 -7.12 -14.42 -12.21
N LEU A 280 -5.88 -14.49 -11.74
CA LEU A 280 -5.58 -14.70 -10.31
C LEU A 280 -6.05 -13.51 -9.45
N LEU A 281 -5.87 -12.27 -9.91
CA LEU A 281 -6.42 -11.08 -9.24
C LEU A 281 -7.95 -11.14 -9.18
N MET A 282 -8.60 -11.44 -10.31
CA MET A 282 -10.05 -11.59 -10.38
C MET A 282 -10.58 -12.67 -9.44
N ALA A 283 -9.85 -13.78 -9.30
CA ALA A 283 -10.21 -14.87 -8.41
C ALA A 283 -10.10 -14.49 -6.93
N GLN A 284 -9.23 -13.54 -6.57
CA GLN A 284 -9.15 -12.98 -5.21
C GLN A 284 -10.28 -11.99 -4.95
N ASP A 285 -10.37 -10.97 -5.80
CA ASP A 285 -11.45 -9.96 -5.76
C ASP A 285 -11.53 -9.26 -7.12
N ILE A 286 -12.75 -9.23 -7.67
CA ILE A 286 -13.07 -8.54 -8.92
C ILE A 286 -12.72 -7.05 -8.89
N ASN A 287 -12.79 -6.41 -7.73
CA ASN A 287 -12.47 -4.99 -7.56
C ASN A 287 -11.00 -4.69 -7.79
N LEU A 288 -10.10 -5.68 -7.59
CA LEU A 288 -8.67 -5.52 -7.85
C LEU A 288 -8.37 -5.28 -9.33
N LEU A 289 -9.23 -5.76 -10.24
CA LEU A 289 -9.11 -5.45 -11.67
C LEU A 289 -9.43 -3.98 -12.00
N GLY A 290 -10.10 -3.26 -11.10
CA GLY A 290 -10.47 -1.86 -11.30
C GLY A 290 -9.28 -0.98 -11.69
N ARG A 291 -8.09 -1.27 -11.13
CA ARG A 291 -6.83 -0.57 -11.41
C ARG A 291 -6.40 -0.64 -12.88
N PHE A 292 -6.79 -1.69 -13.61
CA PHE A 292 -6.40 -1.90 -15.00
C PHE A 292 -7.50 -1.55 -16.00
N VAL A 293 -8.76 -1.64 -15.57
CA VAL A 293 -9.92 -1.38 -16.44
C VAL A 293 -10.23 0.10 -16.54
N GLN A 294 -10.05 0.85 -15.45
CA GLN A 294 -10.36 2.28 -15.43
C GLN A 294 -9.35 3.06 -16.30
N PRO A 295 -9.83 3.99 -17.15
CA PRO A 295 -8.94 4.89 -17.86
C PRO A 295 -8.20 5.77 -16.85
N GLY A 296 -6.88 5.67 -16.82
CA GLY A 296 -6.04 6.45 -15.93
C GLY A 296 -4.68 6.74 -16.53
N PRO A 297 -4.01 7.81 -16.08
CA PRO A 297 -2.65 8.09 -16.50
C PRO A 297 -1.74 6.90 -16.16
N GLY A 298 -0.90 6.46 -17.09
CA GLY A 298 0.06 5.39 -16.85
C GLY A 298 -0.46 3.95 -16.92
N ILE A 299 -1.69 3.72 -17.41
CA ILE A 299 -2.18 2.39 -17.83
C ILE A 299 -2.20 2.32 -19.36
N HIS A 300 -1.50 1.33 -19.93
CA HIS A 300 -1.43 1.15 -21.37
C HIS A 300 -2.77 0.65 -21.95
N MET A 301 -3.15 1.12 -23.14
CA MET A 301 -4.44 0.76 -23.77
C MET A 301 -4.58 -0.76 -23.96
N GLU A 302 -3.51 -1.43 -24.39
CA GLU A 302 -3.47 -2.89 -24.54
C GLU A 302 -3.67 -3.63 -23.21
N LEU A 303 -3.06 -3.17 -22.12
CA LEU A 303 -3.25 -3.78 -20.80
C LEU A 303 -4.71 -3.66 -20.34
N ARG A 304 -5.35 -2.50 -20.61
CA ARG A 304 -6.78 -2.30 -20.35
C ARG A 304 -7.66 -3.25 -21.15
N LYS A 305 -7.35 -3.49 -22.43
CA LYS A 305 -8.08 -4.47 -23.26
C LYS A 305 -7.98 -5.88 -22.67
N LEU A 306 -6.77 -6.32 -22.30
CA LEU A 306 -6.56 -7.63 -21.67
C LEU A 306 -7.32 -7.75 -20.33
N ALA A 307 -7.31 -6.71 -19.50
CA ALA A 307 -8.05 -6.71 -18.24
C ALA A 307 -9.57 -6.75 -18.46
N THR A 308 -10.07 -6.04 -19.48
CA THR A 308 -11.49 -6.05 -19.85
C THR A 308 -11.91 -7.40 -20.42
N GLU A 309 -11.06 -8.04 -21.22
CA GLU A 309 -11.27 -9.40 -21.71
C GLU A 309 -11.41 -10.38 -20.53
N VAL A 310 -10.49 -10.35 -19.57
CA VAL A 310 -10.58 -11.18 -18.36
C VAL A 310 -11.87 -10.90 -17.58
N LEU A 311 -12.24 -9.63 -17.43
CA LEU A 311 -13.48 -9.24 -16.75
C LEU A 311 -14.73 -9.79 -17.45
N GLN A 312 -14.75 -9.80 -18.79
CA GLN A 312 -15.84 -10.38 -19.59
C GLN A 312 -15.92 -11.90 -19.47
N THR A 313 -14.87 -12.60 -19.05
CA THR A 313 -14.97 -14.05 -18.78
C THR A 313 -15.72 -14.37 -17.49
N HIS A 314 -15.96 -13.39 -16.61
CA HIS A 314 -16.55 -13.65 -15.29
C HIS A 314 -18.03 -14.06 -15.38
N PRO A 315 -18.45 -15.19 -14.77
CA PRO A 315 -19.81 -15.72 -14.90
C PRO A 315 -20.91 -14.76 -14.44
N THR A 316 -20.67 -13.99 -13.36
CA THR A 316 -21.68 -13.07 -12.82
C THR A 316 -21.94 -11.89 -13.75
N LEU A 317 -20.89 -11.34 -14.35
CA LEU A 317 -20.99 -10.24 -15.33
C LEU A 317 -21.63 -10.71 -16.62
N ASN A 318 -21.28 -11.92 -17.08
CA ASN A 318 -21.95 -12.52 -18.24
C ASN A 318 -23.44 -12.76 -18.01
N LYS A 319 -23.84 -13.19 -16.81
CA LYS A 319 -25.26 -13.32 -16.45
C LYS A 319 -25.96 -11.96 -16.43
N ALA A 320 -25.34 -10.94 -15.84
CA ALA A 320 -25.89 -9.58 -15.78
C ALA A 320 -26.03 -8.95 -17.18
N ALA A 321 -25.01 -9.06 -18.03
CA ALA A 321 -25.03 -8.56 -19.41
C ALA A 321 -26.11 -9.26 -20.25
N ARG A 322 -26.27 -10.59 -20.12
CA ARG A 322 -27.35 -11.33 -20.79
C ARG A 322 -28.74 -10.92 -20.29
N ALA A 323 -28.88 -10.66 -18.98
CA ALA A 323 -30.13 -10.18 -18.41
C ALA A 323 -30.50 -8.78 -18.94
N GLN A 324 -29.54 -7.86 -19.01
CA GLN A 324 -29.72 -6.53 -19.59
C GLN A 324 -30.11 -6.61 -21.07
N HIS A 325 -29.41 -7.43 -21.87
CA HIS A 325 -29.75 -7.62 -23.28
C HIS A 325 -31.19 -8.14 -23.48
N ARG A 326 -31.65 -9.08 -22.65
CA ARG A 326 -33.04 -9.59 -22.68
C ARG A 326 -34.07 -8.51 -22.34
N MET A 327 -33.75 -7.54 -21.48
CA MET A 327 -34.65 -6.45 -21.13
C MET A 327 -34.74 -5.38 -22.24
N THR A 328 -33.65 -5.18 -22.99
CA THR A 328 -33.58 -4.17 -24.07
C THR A 328 -34.10 -4.65 -25.42
N GLN A 329 -34.31 -5.96 -25.62
CA GLN A 329 -34.91 -6.44 -26.86
C GLN A 329 -36.42 -6.14 -26.86
N PRO A 330 -36.93 -5.35 -27.84
CA PRO A 330 -38.36 -5.12 -27.96
C PRO A 330 -39.06 -6.46 -28.20
N ARG A 331 -40.02 -6.80 -27.34
CA ARG A 331 -40.87 -7.97 -27.54
C ARG A 331 -41.69 -7.73 -28.81
N SER A 332 -41.22 -8.24 -29.94
CA SER A 332 -42.03 -8.33 -31.15
C SER A 332 -43.23 -9.23 -30.85
N ARG A 333 -44.41 -8.60 -30.76
CA ARG A 333 -45.70 -9.27 -30.78
C ARG A 333 -46.22 -9.30 -32.20
#